data_AF-A0A162KXU8-F1
#
_entry.id   AF-A0A162KXU8-F1
#
_cell.length_a   1.000
_cell.length_b   1.000
_cell.length_c   1.000
_cell.angle_alpha   90.00
_cell.angle_beta   90.00
_cell.angle_gamma   90.00
#
_symmetry.space_group_name_H-M   'P 1'
#
loop_
_entity.id
_entity.type
_entity.pdbx_description
1 polymer ?
#
loop_
_entity_poly.entity_id
_entity_poly.type
_entity_poly.pdbx_seq_one_letter_code
_entity_poly.pdbx_strand_id
1 'polypeptide(L)'
;MPMSRDVLEKLLYDLSTSRQNREAFAADAEKYLGRYRLSAEEKALVRDYDVRALADLGVNTMLTWGFWLQAGRRNPDYIRAMQGRAVQNQNSAAPTEGAPS
;
A
#
# COMPACT_ATOMS: atom_id res chain seq x y z
N MET A 1 -4.97 -9.62 14.59
CA MET A 1 -5.28 -10.69 13.61
C MET A 1 -4.10 -10.83 12.66
N PRO A 2 -3.23 -11.83 12.83
CA PRO A 2 -1.99 -11.99 12.06
C PRO A 2 -2.17 -12.52 10.61
N MET A 3 -3.38 -12.91 10.20
CA MET A 3 -3.60 -13.61 8.93
C MET A 3 -3.52 -12.73 7.67
N SER A 4 -3.81 -11.42 7.75
CA SER A 4 -3.92 -10.61 6.52
C SER A 4 -2.58 -10.12 5.99
N ARG A 5 -1.63 -9.82 6.88
CA ARG A 5 -0.27 -9.40 6.49
C ARG A 5 0.42 -10.46 5.65
N ASP A 6 0.42 -11.71 6.08
CA ASP A 6 1.11 -12.79 5.38
C ASP A 6 0.48 -13.04 3.99
N VAL A 7 -0.84 -12.83 3.85
CA VAL A 7 -1.54 -12.89 2.55
C VAL A 7 -1.17 -11.72 1.65
N LEU A 8 -1.08 -10.50 2.19
CA LEU A 8 -0.58 -9.33 1.45
C LEU A 8 0.86 -9.53 0.99
N GLU A 9 1.74 -10.01 1.86
CA GLU A 9 3.13 -10.30 1.52
C GLU A 9 3.23 -11.35 0.41
N LYS A 10 2.45 -12.42 0.48
CA LYS A 10 2.37 -13.43 -0.58
C LYS A 10 1.88 -12.84 -1.91
N LEU A 11 0.85 -12.01 -1.88
CA LEU A 11 0.32 -11.31 -3.05
C LEU A 11 1.38 -10.41 -3.69
N LEU A 12 2.06 -9.57 -2.90
CA LEU A 12 3.10 -8.68 -3.41
C LEU A 12 4.29 -9.45 -3.97
N TYR A 13 4.67 -10.57 -3.33
CA TYR A 13 5.69 -11.47 -3.85
C TYR A 13 5.29 -12.05 -5.22
N ASP A 14 4.05 -12.51 -5.37
CA ASP A 14 3.53 -13.08 -6.62
C ASP A 14 3.53 -12.08 -7.77
N LEU A 15 3.14 -10.84 -7.48
CA LEU A 15 3.16 -9.74 -8.45
C LEU A 15 4.60 -9.29 -8.77
N SER A 16 5.52 -9.44 -7.82
CA SER A 16 6.94 -9.09 -8.05
C SER A 16 7.66 -10.13 -8.91
N THR A 17 7.36 -11.42 -8.73
CA THR A 17 8.17 -12.51 -9.29
C THR A 17 7.62 -13.13 -10.56
N SER A 18 6.32 -12.97 -10.86
CA SER A 18 5.69 -13.61 -12.02
C SER A 18 5.10 -12.61 -13.00
N ARG A 19 5.59 -12.64 -14.25
CA ARG A 19 5.04 -11.85 -15.36
C ARG A 19 3.57 -12.21 -15.61
N GLN A 20 3.24 -13.51 -15.59
CA GLN A 20 1.86 -13.97 -15.79
C GLN A 20 0.90 -13.43 -14.73
N ASN A 21 1.35 -13.35 -13.47
CA ASN A 21 0.54 -12.76 -12.40
C ASN A 21 0.31 -11.27 -12.61
N ARG A 22 1.34 -10.53 -13.05
CA ARG A 22 1.19 -9.11 -13.40
C ARG A 22 0.25 -8.89 -14.57
N GLU A 23 0.35 -9.70 -15.62
CA GLU A 23 -0.56 -9.62 -16.77
C GLU A 23 -2.00 -9.92 -16.35
N ALA A 24 -2.22 -10.93 -15.51
CA ALA A 24 -3.55 -11.24 -14.98
C ALA A 24 -4.11 -10.12 -14.10
N PHE A 25 -3.27 -9.51 -13.25
CA PHE A 25 -3.65 -8.38 -12.42
C PHE A 25 -3.94 -7.11 -13.24
N ALA A 26 -3.15 -6.84 -14.28
CA ALA A 26 -3.36 -5.70 -15.18
C ALA A 26 -4.62 -5.86 -16.05
N ALA A 27 -4.96 -7.10 -16.43
CA ALA A 27 -6.15 -7.39 -17.22
C ALA A 27 -7.44 -7.24 -16.39
N ASP A 28 -7.45 -7.75 -15.15
CA ASP A 28 -8.59 -7.68 -14.25
C ASP A 28 -8.13 -7.81 -12.80
N ALA A 29 -7.86 -6.67 -12.17
CA ALA A 29 -7.35 -6.60 -10.80
C ALA A 29 -8.33 -7.19 -9.79
N GLU A 30 -9.63 -6.91 -9.91
CA GLU A 30 -10.64 -7.41 -8.97
C GLU A 30 -10.74 -8.93 -9.01
N LYS A 31 -10.78 -9.51 -10.22
CA LYS A 31 -10.79 -10.96 -10.40
C LYS A 31 -9.50 -11.61 -9.91
N TYR A 32 -8.35 -11.00 -10.16
CA TYR A 32 -7.07 -11.52 -9.67
C TYR A 32 -6.99 -11.48 -8.14
N LEU A 33 -7.33 -10.34 -7.53
CA LEU A 33 -7.34 -10.14 -6.08
C LEU A 33 -8.38 -11.00 -5.37
N GLY A 34 -9.46 -11.40 -6.06
CA GLY A 34 -10.45 -12.36 -5.57
C GLY A 34 -9.88 -13.73 -5.17
N ARG A 35 -8.66 -14.07 -5.62
CA ARG A 35 -7.94 -15.30 -5.23
C ARG A 35 -7.37 -15.25 -3.82
N TYR A 36 -7.28 -14.05 -3.23
CA TYR A 36 -6.67 -13.81 -1.93
C TYR A 36 -7.75 -13.45 -0.89
N ARG A 37 -7.58 -13.95 0.34
CA ARG A 37 -8.49 -13.65 1.46
C ARG A 37 -8.17 -12.27 2.04
N LEU A 38 -8.50 -11.23 1.28
CA LEU A 38 -8.33 -9.81 1.62
C LEU A 38 -9.69 -9.13 1.75
N SER A 39 -9.76 -8.17 2.66
CA SER A 39 -10.87 -7.22 2.75
C SER A 39 -10.95 -6.32 1.51
N ALA A 40 -12.08 -5.64 1.32
CA ALA A 40 -12.23 -4.67 0.24
C ALA A 40 -11.23 -3.51 0.36
N GLU A 41 -10.93 -3.09 1.59
CA GLU A 41 -9.95 -2.03 1.88
C GLU A 41 -8.54 -2.45 1.44
N GLU A 42 -8.09 -3.63 1.84
CA GLU A 42 -6.76 -4.14 1.47
C GLU A 42 -6.59 -4.33 -0.03
N LYS A 43 -7.66 -4.79 -0.71
CA LYS A 43 -7.68 -4.87 -2.17
C LYS A 43 -7.53 -3.49 -2.82
N ALA A 44 -8.20 -2.48 -2.28
CA ALA A 44 -8.07 -1.10 -2.74
C ALA A 44 -6.63 -0.59 -2.57
N LEU A 45 -5.99 -0.85 -1.43
CA LEU A 45 -4.59 -0.43 -1.21
C LEU A 45 -3.63 -1.01 -2.27
N VAL A 46 -3.81 -2.27 -2.66
CA VAL A 46 -2.99 -2.91 -3.69
C VAL A 46 -3.30 -2.33 -5.07
N ARG A 47 -4.58 -2.18 -5.42
CA ARG A 47 -5.01 -1.61 -6.71
C ARG A 47 -4.54 -0.18 -6.91
N ASP A 48 -4.59 0.61 -5.83
CA ASP A 48 -4.28 2.03 -5.84
C ASP A 48 -2.79 2.30 -5.57
N TYR A 49 -1.99 1.23 -5.36
CA TYR A 49 -0.57 1.29 -5.04
C TYR A 49 -0.25 2.15 -3.81
N ASP A 50 -1.10 2.12 -2.78
CA ASP A 50 -0.85 2.79 -1.49
C ASP A 50 0.18 2.00 -0.67
N VAL A 51 1.43 2.03 -1.15
CA VAL A 51 2.57 1.35 -0.56
C VAL A 51 2.88 1.83 0.86
N ARG A 52 2.48 3.06 1.20
CA ARG A 52 2.64 3.57 2.55
C ARG A 52 1.63 2.93 3.50
N ALA A 53 0.35 2.87 3.12
CA ALA A 53 -0.65 2.14 3.91
C ALA A 53 -0.30 0.66 4.07
N LEU A 54 0.17 0.01 3.00
CA LEU A 54 0.63 -1.38 3.08
C LEU A 54 1.78 -1.54 4.08
N ALA A 55 2.75 -0.62 4.09
CA ALA A 55 3.83 -0.60 5.07
C ALA A 55 3.31 -0.31 6.51
N ASP A 56 2.35 0.61 6.67
CA ASP A 56 1.72 0.92 7.96
C ASP A 56 0.96 -0.31 8.53
N LEU A 57 0.44 -1.19 7.67
CA LEU A 57 -0.14 -2.50 8.04
C LEU A 57 0.93 -3.56 8.41
N GLY A 58 2.22 -3.21 8.36
CA GLY A 58 3.33 -4.07 8.74
C GLY A 58 3.83 -4.99 7.62
N VAL A 59 3.43 -4.78 6.37
CA VAL A 59 3.96 -5.51 5.21
C VAL A 59 5.43 -5.15 5.00
N ASN A 60 6.27 -6.15 4.71
CA ASN A 60 7.68 -5.93 4.41
C ASN A 60 7.88 -4.91 3.26
N THR A 61 8.62 -3.84 3.55
CA THR A 61 8.87 -2.73 2.61
C THR A 61 9.66 -3.13 1.37
N MET A 62 10.39 -4.25 1.41
CA MET A 62 11.08 -4.80 0.25
C MET A 62 10.08 -5.39 -0.76
N LEU A 63 8.95 -5.93 -0.29
CA LEU A 63 7.88 -6.45 -1.14
C LEU A 63 7.04 -5.34 -1.76
N THR A 64 6.75 -4.27 -1.01
CA THR A 64 6.08 -3.08 -1.58
C THR A 64 6.95 -2.41 -2.65
N TRP A 65 8.27 -2.38 -2.43
CA TRP A 65 9.23 -1.87 -3.42
C TRP A 65 9.31 -2.75 -4.68
N GLY A 66 9.41 -4.07 -4.51
CA GLY A 66 9.41 -5.02 -5.62
C GLY A 66 8.14 -4.92 -6.46
N PHE A 67 6.98 -4.89 -5.80
CA PHE A 67 5.67 -4.72 -6.44
C PHE A 67 5.61 -3.42 -7.27
N TRP A 68 6.11 -2.32 -6.71
CA TRP A 68 6.16 -1.02 -7.38
C TRP A 68 6.99 -1.05 -8.67
N LEU A 69 8.24 -1.52 -8.57
CA LEU A 69 9.15 -1.55 -9.71
C LEU A 69 8.67 -2.50 -10.81
N GLN A 70 8.11 -3.64 -10.42
CA GLN A 70 7.63 -4.65 -11.37
C GLN A 70 6.34 -4.21 -12.08
N ALA A 71 5.63 -3.23 -11.54
CA ALA A 71 4.57 -2.51 -12.24
C ALA A 71 5.10 -1.44 -13.22
N GLY A 72 6.42 -1.35 -13.45
CA GLY A 72 7.04 -0.39 -14.35
C GLY A 72 7.13 1.03 -13.79
N ARG A 73 6.86 1.22 -12.49
CA ARG A 73 6.91 2.52 -11.83
C ARG A 73 8.34 2.87 -11.40
N ARG A 74 8.66 4.16 -11.30
CA ARG A 74 10.03 4.63 -11.03
C ARG A 74 10.34 4.66 -9.54
N ASN A 75 11.59 4.36 -9.18
CA ASN A 75 12.06 4.38 -7.78
C ASN A 75 11.88 5.74 -7.05
N PRO A 76 12.17 6.91 -7.66
CA PRO A 76 11.94 8.19 -6.99
C PRO A 76 10.47 8.42 -6.59
N ASP A 77 9.53 7.91 -7.38
CA ASP A 77 8.10 8.02 -7.10
C ASP A 77 7.68 7.09 -5.94
N TYR A 78 8.32 5.92 -5.80
CA TYR A 78 8.14 5.06 -4.62
C TYR A 78 8.57 5.78 -3.34
N ILE A 79 9.76 6.41 -3.35
CA ILE A 79 10.27 7.14 -2.19
C ILE A 79 9.31 8.27 -1.80
N ARG A 80 8.76 9.01 -2.77
CA ARG A 80 7.75 10.04 -2.52
C ARG A 80 6.45 9.45 -1.94
N ALA A 81 5.96 8.34 -2.50
CA ALA A 81 4.77 7.67 -1.99
C ALA A 81 4.94 7.20 -0.54
N MET A 82 6.13 6.69 -0.19
CA MET A 82 6.48 6.29 1.17
C MET A 82 6.57 7.47 2.15
N GLN A 83 6.85 8.69 1.67
CA GLN A 83 6.91 9.90 2.50
C GLN A 83 5.54 10.57 2.71
N GLY A 84 4.56 10.29 1.84
CA GLY A 84 3.32 11.06 1.68
C GLY A 84 2.36 11.16 2.88
N ARG A 85 2.45 10.29 3.90
CA ARG A 85 1.60 10.39 5.11
C ARG A 85 2.24 11.09 6.31
N ALA A 86 3.54 11.38 6.29
CA ALA A 86 4.21 12.02 7.42
C ALA A 86 3.86 13.52 7.59
N VAL A 87 3.17 14.13 6.61
CA VAL A 87 2.93 15.58 6.56
C VAL A 87 1.56 16.00 7.12
N GLN A 88 0.63 15.09 7.38
CA GLN A 88 -0.75 15.45 7.80
C GLN A 88 -1.06 15.32 9.29
N ASN A 89 -0.12 14.89 10.14
CA ASN A 89 -0.39 14.73 11.58
C ASN A 89 0.56 15.52 12.50
N GLN A 90 1.06 16.67 12.05
CA GLN A 90 1.88 17.58 12.87
C GLN A 90 1.42 19.05 12.84
N ASN A 91 0.21 19.35 12.37
CA ASN A 91 -0.31 20.73 12.30
C ASN A 91 -1.74 20.91 12.85
N SER A 92 -2.14 20.09 13.82
CA SER A 92 -3.40 20.26 14.56
C SER A 92 -3.11 20.46 16.04
N ALA A 93 -2.30 21.46 16.38
CA ALA A 93 -2.18 21.95 17.76
C ALA A 93 -1.78 23.43 17.78
N ALA A 94 -2.75 24.32 17.59
CA ALA A 94 -2.95 25.60 18.31
C ALA A 94 -4.02 26.45 17.59
N PRO A 95 -4.72 27.39 18.25
CA PRO A 95 -4.77 27.71 19.68
C PRO A 95 -6.21 27.58 20.25
N THR A 96 -6.38 27.14 21.50
CA THR A 96 -7.66 27.40 22.19
C THR A 96 -7.51 28.71 22.96
N GLU A 97 -8.17 29.73 22.44
CA GLU A 97 -8.45 30.98 23.13
C GLU A 97 -9.03 30.75 24.53
N GLY A 98 -8.71 31.66 25.44
CA GLY A 98 -9.24 31.69 26.80
C GLY A 98 -8.96 33.02 27.48
N ALA A 99 -9.45 34.12 26.91
CA ALA A 99 -9.90 35.26 27.72
C ALA A 99 -11.41 35.05 27.98
N PRO A 100 -11.87 35.11 29.24
CA PRO A 100 -12.47 36.35 29.77
C PRO A 100 -12.14 36.51 31.29
N SER A 101 -12.29 37.64 31.99
CA SER A 101 -13.07 38.89 31.86
C SER A 101 -12.28 40.04 32.46
#